data_AF-A0A3B9ZW61-F1
#
_entry.id   AF-A0A3B9ZW61-F1
#
_cell.length_a   1.000
_cell.length_b   1.000
_cell.length_c   1.000
_cell.angle_alpha   90.00
_cell.angle_beta   90.00
_cell.angle_gamma   90.00
#
_symmetry.space_group_name_H-M   'P 1'
#
loop_
_entity.id
_entity.type
_entity.pdbx_description
1 polymer ?
#
loop_
_entity_poly.entity_id
_entity_poly.type
_entity_poly.pdbx_seq_one_letter_code
_entity_poly.pdbx_strand_id
1 'polypeptide(L)'
;MNRSFRIFGKFKEFECINEPDDNKKRFSIKKTLMKFTQLLFSIWVVLVLASCRTDLNSLSVINSESFHEKQIQLHFQSNQTTSQDSLLTLSEDQRLFLKRLDEMLSMTEHIRQSHSDSLWRKLTKKWAEFDSTSIGAGQTFYTQNNLAADSLKGKLFPQAALKWAQLNIDLVKLSGEVRFGDALEVLLYGTKEFVFPEKMLKSVIYTHVFDQIYVNIIGSSSMEYQHTTGGTVKLIQETSYPKGNEMILKCETSDIRYMDVFIRIPSWAVNPTVSYGIVKYVAHPGQYTEIAKKWEKGDEIRVVLRN
;
A
#
# COMPACT_ATOMS: atom_id res chain seq x y z
N MET A 1 9.56 30.98 -56.14
CA MET A 1 9.20 32.37 -56.49
C MET A 1 8.75 33.04 -55.19
N ASN A 2 9.59 33.80 -54.46
CA ASN A 2 9.83 35.26 -54.59
C ASN A 2 8.50 36.06 -54.63
N ARG A 3 8.17 37.01 -53.74
CA ARG A 3 8.97 38.07 -53.09
C ARG A 3 8.32 38.59 -51.78
N SER A 4 9.19 39.17 -50.94
CA SER A 4 8.91 40.02 -49.77
C SER A 4 8.67 41.49 -50.16
N PHE A 5 7.98 42.28 -49.33
CA PHE A 5 8.20 43.72 -49.19
C PHE A 5 7.92 44.20 -47.75
N ARG A 6 8.94 44.80 -47.13
CA ARG A 6 8.87 45.73 -45.97
C ARG A 6 8.68 47.16 -46.48
N ILE A 7 8.18 48.08 -45.64
CA ILE A 7 8.63 49.49 -45.54
C ILE A 7 8.36 50.04 -44.11
N PHE A 8 9.21 50.98 -43.71
CA PHE A 8 9.50 51.61 -42.41
C PHE A 8 8.76 52.96 -42.16
N GLY A 9 8.81 53.44 -40.90
CA GLY A 9 8.92 54.89 -40.51
C GLY A 9 7.78 55.39 -39.59
N LYS A 10 7.96 55.69 -38.29
CA LYS A 10 8.71 56.72 -37.50
C LYS A 10 7.88 57.98 -37.08
N PHE A 11 7.71 58.14 -35.76
CA PHE A 11 7.73 59.33 -34.85
C PHE A 11 6.78 60.54 -35.02
N LYS A 12 6.03 60.89 -33.95
CA LYS A 12 6.25 62.08 -33.06
C LYS A 12 5.22 62.19 -31.90
N GLU A 13 5.71 62.52 -30.69
CA GLU A 13 4.97 62.98 -29.49
C GLU A 13 4.57 64.47 -29.58
N PHE A 14 3.60 64.94 -28.78
CA PHE A 14 3.73 66.10 -27.84
C PHE A 14 2.45 66.34 -26.98
N GLU A 15 2.64 66.22 -25.65
CA GLU A 15 2.19 67.04 -24.49
C GLU A 15 0.72 67.38 -24.07
N CYS A 16 0.65 67.66 -22.76
CA CYS A 16 -0.43 67.61 -21.77
C CYS A 16 -1.24 68.90 -21.56
N ILE A 17 -2.46 68.80 -21.00
CA ILE A 17 -3.12 69.87 -20.20
C ILE A 17 -3.84 69.24 -18.98
N ASN A 18 -3.74 69.91 -17.82
CA ASN A 18 -4.14 69.50 -16.46
C ASN A 18 -5.65 69.65 -16.11
N GLU A 19 -6.02 68.93 -15.04
CA GLU A 19 -7.30 68.63 -14.32
C GLU A 19 -8.07 69.84 -13.69
N PRO A 20 -9.33 69.70 -13.15
CA PRO A 20 -9.53 69.13 -11.78
C PRO A 20 -10.84 68.35 -11.46
N ASP A 21 -10.65 67.25 -10.71
CA ASP A 21 -11.27 66.80 -9.43
C ASP A 21 -12.82 66.70 -9.20
N ASP A 22 -13.38 65.49 -9.31
CA ASP A 22 -14.65 65.05 -8.67
C ASP A 22 -14.59 63.57 -8.20
N ASN A 23 -13.54 63.20 -7.44
CA ASN A 23 -13.29 61.78 -7.08
C ASN A 23 -13.63 61.37 -5.64
N LYS A 24 -14.11 62.29 -4.77
CA LYS A 24 -14.30 61.97 -3.34
C LYS A 24 -15.67 61.37 -2.96
N LYS A 25 -16.75 61.62 -3.70
CA LYS A 25 -18.10 61.11 -3.33
C LYS A 25 -18.40 59.70 -3.86
N ARG A 26 -17.79 59.27 -4.97
CA ARG A 26 -18.00 57.92 -5.54
C ARG A 26 -17.33 56.79 -4.75
N PHE A 27 -16.33 57.10 -3.93
CA PHE A 27 -15.53 56.09 -3.25
C PHE A 27 -16.17 55.54 -1.96
N SER A 28 -17.04 56.32 -1.30
CA SER A 28 -17.65 55.90 -0.04
C SER A 28 -18.78 54.88 -0.24
N ILE A 29 -19.60 55.04 -1.27
CA ILE A 29 -20.76 54.16 -1.54
C ILE A 29 -20.30 52.78 -2.05
N LYS A 30 -19.21 52.71 -2.84
CA LYS A 30 -18.66 51.41 -3.28
C LYS A 30 -18.04 50.60 -2.14
N LYS A 31 -17.51 51.25 -1.10
CA LYS A 31 -16.82 50.56 0.01
C LYS A 31 -17.79 49.83 0.94
N THR A 32 -19.01 50.34 1.11
CA THR A 32 -20.04 49.71 1.95
C THR A 32 -20.77 48.58 1.21
N LEU A 33 -20.94 48.69 -0.12
CA LEU A 33 -21.56 47.63 -0.94
C LEU A 33 -20.61 46.42 -1.19
N MET A 34 -19.29 46.64 -1.18
CA MET A 34 -18.28 45.57 -1.32
C MET A 34 -18.08 44.74 -0.05
N LYS A 35 -18.43 45.25 1.14
CA LYS A 35 -18.27 44.49 2.40
C LYS A 35 -19.36 43.45 2.62
N PHE A 36 -20.57 43.66 2.09
CA PHE A 36 -21.68 42.70 2.22
C PHE A 36 -21.59 41.53 1.22
N THR A 37 -20.98 41.75 0.05
CA THR A 37 -20.74 40.69 -0.93
C THR A 37 -19.53 39.81 -0.58
N GLN A 38 -18.53 40.35 0.12
CA GLN A 38 -17.41 39.56 0.66
C GLN A 38 -17.78 38.69 1.87
N LEU A 39 -18.81 39.06 2.64
CA LEU A 39 -19.26 38.27 3.80
C LEU A 39 -20.19 37.10 3.42
N LEU A 40 -20.88 37.18 2.28
CA LEU A 40 -21.69 36.08 1.75
C LEU A 40 -20.87 35.09 0.90
N PHE A 41 -19.76 35.53 0.30
CA PHE A 41 -18.84 34.64 -0.41
C PHE A 41 -17.98 33.80 0.54
N SER A 42 -17.65 34.31 1.74
CA SER A 42 -16.86 33.57 2.73
C SER A 42 -17.65 32.47 3.44
N ILE A 43 -18.98 32.57 3.54
CA ILE A 43 -19.83 31.50 4.08
C ILE A 43 -20.02 30.37 3.05
N TRP A 44 -20.04 30.67 1.75
CA TRP A 44 -20.14 29.64 0.71
C TRP A 44 -18.82 28.89 0.46
N VAL A 45 -17.67 29.54 0.60
CA VAL A 45 -16.34 28.90 0.46
C VAL A 45 -16.01 27.98 1.65
N VAL A 46 -16.54 28.24 2.84
CA VAL A 46 -16.39 27.33 3.99
C VAL A 46 -17.35 26.13 3.91
N LEU A 47 -18.49 26.26 3.21
CA LEU A 47 -19.44 25.16 3.01
C LEU A 47 -19.09 24.19 1.87
N VAL A 48 -18.16 24.55 0.96
CA VAL A 48 -17.72 23.68 -0.14
C VAL A 48 -16.48 22.85 0.20
N LEU A 49 -15.76 23.15 1.29
CA LEU A 49 -14.64 22.34 1.77
C LEU A 49 -15.03 21.29 2.83
N ALA A 50 -16.32 21.16 3.15
CA ALA A 50 -16.85 20.18 4.10
C ALA A 50 -17.36 18.87 3.46
N SER A 51 -17.24 18.71 2.13
CA SER A 51 -17.86 17.61 1.37
C SER A 51 -16.89 16.64 0.70
N CYS A 52 -15.62 16.64 1.08
CA CYS A 52 -14.72 15.50 0.88
C CYS A 52 -14.05 15.15 2.21
N ARG A 53 -14.85 14.75 3.19
CA ARG A 53 -14.35 13.92 4.28
C ARG A 53 -14.26 12.50 3.70
N THR A 54 -13.18 12.19 2.98
CA THR A 54 -12.82 10.80 2.72
C THR A 54 -12.72 10.13 4.08
N ASP A 55 -13.69 9.26 4.39
CA ASP A 55 -13.66 8.47 5.62
C ASP A 55 -12.41 7.60 5.52
N LEU A 56 -11.34 7.92 6.27
CA LEU A 56 -10.07 7.20 6.23
C LEU A 56 -10.21 5.71 6.59
N ASN A 57 -11.40 5.28 7.00
CA ASN A 57 -11.76 3.91 7.29
C ASN A 57 -12.78 3.30 6.31
N SER A 58 -13.06 3.92 5.17
CA SER A 58 -13.87 3.29 4.11
C SER A 58 -13.06 2.19 3.43
N LEU A 59 -13.70 1.06 3.14
CA LEU A 59 -13.07 -0.08 2.48
C LEU A 59 -12.84 0.25 0.99
N SER A 60 -11.57 0.24 0.58
CA SER A 60 -11.21 0.14 -0.83
C SER A 60 -11.04 -1.34 -1.20
N VAL A 61 -12.02 -1.91 -1.93
CA VAL A 61 -11.97 -3.31 -2.33
C VAL A 61 -11.06 -3.48 -3.54
N ILE A 62 -9.95 -4.22 -3.37
CA ILE A 62 -9.06 -4.64 -4.45
C ILE A 62 -9.40 -6.06 -4.90
N ASN A 63 -9.60 -6.99 -3.95
CA ASN A 63 -9.86 -8.41 -4.23
C ASN A 63 -8.81 -9.04 -5.17
N SER A 64 -7.52 -8.85 -4.87
CA SER A 64 -6.45 -9.47 -5.65
C SER A 64 -6.42 -10.99 -5.47
N GLU A 65 -6.11 -11.68 -6.56
CA GLU A 65 -6.02 -13.14 -6.64
C GLU A 65 -4.58 -13.61 -6.42
N SER A 66 -4.44 -14.86 -5.97
CA SER A 66 -3.14 -15.53 -5.94
C SER A 66 -2.78 -16.04 -7.32
N PHE A 67 -1.51 -15.92 -7.69
CA PHE A 67 -0.97 -16.76 -8.75
C PHE A 67 -0.99 -18.24 -8.34
N HIS A 68 -1.06 -19.12 -9.33
CA HIS A 68 -0.99 -20.56 -9.08
C HIS A 68 0.37 -20.94 -8.51
N GLU A 69 0.43 -21.88 -7.56
CA GLU A 69 1.66 -22.20 -6.81
C GLU A 69 2.86 -22.56 -7.71
N LYS A 70 2.60 -23.22 -8.85
CA LYS A 70 3.63 -23.61 -9.84
C LYS A 70 4.26 -22.43 -10.57
N GLN A 71 3.59 -21.28 -10.59
CA GLN A 71 4.07 -20.06 -11.23
C GLN A 71 5.10 -19.34 -10.37
N ILE A 72 5.20 -19.68 -9.08
CA ILE A 72 6.07 -19.02 -8.12
C ILE A 72 7.18 -19.96 -7.65
N GLN A 73 8.40 -19.45 -7.73
CA GLN A 73 9.59 -20.09 -7.15
C GLN A 73 10.13 -19.17 -6.04
N LEU A 74 10.30 -19.73 -4.85
CA LEU A 74 10.93 -19.04 -3.73
C LEU A 74 12.40 -19.45 -3.69
N HIS A 75 13.28 -18.47 -3.58
CA HIS A 75 14.74 -18.64 -3.52
C HIS A 75 15.30 -18.30 -2.12
N PHE A 76 14.44 -18.24 -1.12
CA PHE A 76 14.79 -18.10 0.29
C PHE A 76 14.10 -19.17 1.14
N GLN A 77 14.71 -19.50 2.26
CA GLN A 77 14.16 -20.48 3.19
C GLN A 77 13.04 -19.83 4.02
N SER A 78 11.80 -20.28 3.84
CA SER A 78 10.91 -20.40 4.99
C SER A 78 11.43 -21.59 5.79
N ASN A 79 11.91 -21.41 7.03
CA ASN A 79 12.33 -22.54 7.87
C ASN A 79 11.26 -23.62 7.79
N GLN A 80 11.56 -24.83 7.31
CA GLN A 80 10.60 -25.93 7.27
C GLN A 80 10.91 -26.88 8.41
N THR A 81 10.03 -26.93 9.38
CA THR A 81 9.97 -28.04 10.34
C THR A 81 8.58 -28.62 10.29
N THR A 82 8.47 -29.82 9.75
CA THR A 82 7.25 -30.63 9.81
C THR A 82 7.09 -31.11 11.25
N SER A 83 6.37 -30.34 12.07
CA SER A 83 5.93 -30.84 13.37
C SER A 83 4.57 -31.50 13.19
N GLN A 84 4.62 -32.83 13.06
CA GLN A 84 3.46 -33.71 13.16
C GLN A 84 2.68 -33.43 14.44
N ASP A 85 1.36 -33.50 14.29
CA ASP A 85 0.31 -33.56 15.31
C ASP A 85 0.82 -33.82 16.72
N SER A 86 0.96 -32.75 17.49
CA SER A 86 0.80 -32.85 18.94
C SER A 86 -0.64 -32.45 19.22
N LEU A 87 -1.48 -33.46 19.40
CA LEU A 87 -2.84 -33.37 19.93
C LEU A 87 -2.76 -32.87 21.39
N LEU A 88 -2.40 -31.60 21.55
CA LEU A 88 -2.38 -30.91 22.83
C LEU A 88 -3.82 -30.54 23.17
N THR A 89 -4.25 -30.91 24.37
CA THR A 89 -5.46 -30.37 24.98
C THR A 89 -5.28 -28.87 25.16
N LEU A 90 -5.82 -28.09 24.22
CA LEU A 90 -5.80 -26.63 24.28
C LEU A 90 -6.46 -26.14 25.57
N SER A 91 -5.80 -25.22 26.28
CA SER A 91 -6.39 -24.51 27.42
C SER A 91 -7.61 -23.71 26.99
N GLU A 92 -8.49 -23.35 27.93
CA GLU A 92 -9.66 -22.52 27.63
C GLU A 92 -9.25 -21.16 27.02
N ASP A 93 -8.19 -20.55 27.55
CA ASP A 93 -7.60 -19.32 27.00
C ASP A 93 -7.17 -19.49 25.53
N GLN A 94 -6.49 -20.59 25.20
CA GLN A 94 -6.06 -20.89 23.83
C GLN A 94 -7.25 -21.08 22.89
N ARG A 95 -8.32 -21.76 23.34
CA ARG A 95 -9.54 -21.94 22.55
C ARG A 95 -10.25 -20.61 22.32
N LEU A 96 -10.36 -19.77 23.34
CA LEU A 96 -10.96 -18.44 23.22
C LEU A 96 -10.16 -17.55 22.26
N PHE A 97 -8.82 -17.65 22.31
CA PHE A 97 -7.93 -16.94 21.41
C PHE A 97 -8.14 -17.34 19.94
N LEU A 98 -8.20 -18.65 19.65
CA LEU A 98 -8.50 -19.15 18.30
C LEU A 98 -9.90 -18.73 17.83
N LYS A 99 -10.91 -18.77 18.71
CA LYS A 99 -12.28 -18.35 18.39
C LYS A 99 -12.36 -16.89 17.92
N ARG A 100 -11.54 -15.99 18.50
CA ARG A 100 -11.46 -14.58 18.06
C ARG A 100 -10.90 -14.46 16.64
N LEU A 101 -9.91 -15.27 16.28
CA LEU A 101 -9.37 -15.33 14.91
C LEU A 101 -10.40 -15.89 13.93
N ASP A 102 -11.12 -16.96 14.32
CA ASP A 102 -12.18 -17.55 13.50
C ASP A 102 -13.33 -16.57 13.24
N GLU A 103 -13.72 -15.77 14.24
CA GLU A 103 -14.69 -14.70 14.07
C GLU A 103 -14.22 -13.69 13.01
N MET A 104 -12.95 -13.24 13.09
CA MET A 104 -12.40 -12.28 12.12
C MET A 104 -12.29 -12.87 10.71
N LEU A 105 -11.88 -14.13 10.57
CA LEU A 105 -11.84 -14.83 9.28
C LEU A 105 -13.23 -14.93 8.65
N SER A 106 -14.24 -15.30 9.45
CA SER A 106 -15.63 -15.35 9.02
C SER A 106 -16.15 -13.97 8.57
N MET A 107 -15.79 -12.90 9.29
CA MET A 107 -16.13 -11.53 8.90
C MET A 107 -15.53 -11.14 7.55
N THR A 108 -14.28 -11.54 7.26
CA THR A 108 -13.62 -11.26 5.96
C THR A 108 -14.43 -11.80 4.78
N GLU A 109 -14.95 -13.03 4.89
CA GLU A 109 -15.78 -13.64 3.84
C GLU A 109 -17.10 -12.88 3.63
N HIS A 110 -17.73 -12.44 4.71
CA HIS A 110 -18.94 -11.60 4.63
C HIS A 110 -18.64 -10.23 4.02
N ILE A 111 -17.48 -9.63 4.31
CA ILE A 111 -17.08 -8.34 3.73
C ILE A 111 -16.79 -8.50 2.24
N ARG A 112 -16.14 -9.58 1.82
CA ARG A 112 -15.87 -9.87 0.40
C ARG A 112 -17.15 -9.94 -0.43
N GLN A 113 -18.26 -10.41 0.15
CA GLN A 113 -19.55 -10.50 -0.53
C GLN A 113 -20.38 -9.22 -0.44
N SER A 114 -20.36 -8.54 0.71
CA SER A 114 -21.24 -7.40 1.00
C SER A 114 -20.62 -6.03 0.71
N HIS A 115 -19.28 -5.94 0.65
CA HIS A 115 -18.49 -4.72 0.58
C HIS A 115 -18.87 -3.69 1.68
N SER A 116 -19.27 -4.17 2.87
CA SER A 116 -19.79 -3.32 3.93
C SER A 116 -18.69 -2.59 4.71
N ASP A 117 -18.64 -1.26 4.59
CA ASP A 117 -17.77 -0.39 5.42
C ASP A 117 -17.98 -0.57 6.92
N SER A 118 -19.22 -0.86 7.34
CA SER A 118 -19.53 -1.09 8.75
C SER A 118 -18.87 -2.36 9.28
N LEU A 119 -18.97 -3.46 8.52
CA LEU A 119 -18.27 -4.70 8.84
C LEU A 119 -16.75 -4.53 8.76
N TRP A 120 -16.25 -3.78 7.77
CA TRP A 120 -14.83 -3.44 7.66
C TRP A 120 -14.30 -2.71 8.89
N ARG A 121 -14.95 -1.63 9.32
CA ARG A 121 -14.58 -0.89 10.54
C ARG A 121 -14.61 -1.77 11.78
N LYS A 122 -15.61 -2.65 11.90
CA LYS A 122 -15.70 -3.60 13.01
C LYS A 122 -14.54 -4.61 12.99
N LEU A 123 -14.22 -5.16 11.82
CA LEU A 123 -13.13 -6.13 11.64
C LEU A 123 -11.78 -5.50 11.94
N THR A 124 -11.50 -4.35 11.34
CA THR A 124 -10.21 -3.66 11.49
C THR A 124 -9.99 -3.16 12.91
N LYS A 125 -11.04 -2.76 13.62
CA LYS A 125 -10.99 -2.50 15.06
C LYS A 125 -10.61 -3.76 15.85
N LYS A 126 -11.29 -4.88 15.61
CA LYS A 126 -10.95 -6.17 16.26
C LYS A 126 -9.52 -6.62 15.97
N TRP A 127 -9.07 -6.43 14.73
CA TRP A 127 -7.70 -6.75 14.29
C TRP A 127 -6.67 -5.88 15.03
N ALA A 128 -6.92 -4.57 15.14
CA ALA A 128 -6.01 -3.66 15.83
C ALA A 128 -5.94 -3.91 17.35
N GLU A 129 -7.05 -4.35 17.95
CA GLU A 129 -7.13 -4.74 19.37
C GLU A 129 -6.69 -6.20 19.62
N PHE A 130 -6.29 -6.94 18.59
CA PHE A 130 -5.84 -8.31 18.73
C PHE A 130 -4.41 -8.33 19.25
N ASP A 131 -4.17 -9.04 20.36
CA ASP A 131 -2.85 -9.19 20.94
C ASP A 131 -2.01 -10.17 20.09
N SER A 132 -1.37 -9.65 19.05
CA SER A 132 -0.44 -10.41 18.21
C SER A 132 0.86 -10.74 18.93
N THR A 133 1.12 -10.20 20.14
CA THR A 133 2.35 -10.53 20.86
C THR A 133 2.35 -11.96 21.36
N SER A 134 1.18 -12.46 21.75
CA SER A 134 0.94 -13.83 22.21
C SER A 134 1.09 -14.91 21.13
N ILE A 135 1.22 -14.55 19.84
CA ILE A 135 1.45 -15.51 18.73
C ILE A 135 2.91 -15.53 18.24
N GLY A 136 3.83 -14.91 18.99
CA GLY A 136 5.23 -14.75 18.55
C GLY A 136 5.42 -13.63 17.53
N ALA A 137 4.36 -12.91 17.14
CA ALA A 137 4.44 -11.69 16.32
C ALA A 137 4.73 -10.43 17.16
N GLY A 138 5.06 -10.61 18.46
CA GLY A 138 5.38 -9.53 19.38
C GLY A 138 6.85 -9.50 19.77
N GLN A 139 7.47 -8.38 19.42
CA GLN A 139 8.72 -7.84 19.96
C GLN A 139 10.00 -8.64 19.69
N THR A 140 10.54 -8.47 18.47
CA THR A 140 12.01 -8.32 18.28
C THR A 140 12.44 -7.52 17.05
N PHE A 141 11.55 -6.76 16.39
CA PHE A 141 11.97 -5.89 15.27
C PHE A 141 11.85 -4.39 15.53
N TYR A 142 10.86 -3.91 16.28
CA TYR A 142 10.72 -2.47 16.59
C TYR A 142 10.14 -2.25 18.00
N THR A 143 10.98 -1.82 18.96
CA THR A 143 10.68 -1.40 20.35
C THR A 143 10.43 -2.45 21.45
N GLN A 144 11.05 -2.19 22.61
CA GLN A 144 10.84 -2.84 23.91
C GLN A 144 9.68 -2.15 24.65
N ASN A 145 8.68 -2.92 25.08
CA ASN A 145 7.93 -2.81 26.36
C ASN A 145 6.45 -3.22 26.26
N ASN A 146 6.00 -3.80 27.39
CA ASN A 146 4.65 -3.93 27.94
C ASN A 146 3.69 -5.08 27.52
N LEU A 147 3.67 -6.10 28.39
CA LEU A 147 2.60 -6.43 29.36
C LEU A 147 1.12 -6.36 28.90
N ALA A 148 0.56 -7.50 28.45
CA ALA A 148 -0.71 -8.08 28.92
C ALA A 148 -1.05 -9.42 28.20
N ALA A 149 -0.81 -10.57 28.87
CA ALA A 149 -1.36 -11.93 28.62
C ALA A 149 -0.45 -12.97 29.31
N ASP A 150 -0.58 -13.16 30.62
CA ASP A 150 0.42 -13.93 31.40
C ASP A 150 0.46 -15.44 31.14
N SER A 151 -0.56 -16.05 30.52
CA SER A 151 -0.58 -17.50 30.26
C SER A 151 0.05 -17.93 28.92
N LEU A 152 0.21 -17.01 27.95
CA LEU A 152 0.75 -17.29 26.61
C LEU A 152 2.11 -16.62 26.32
N LYS A 153 2.58 -15.73 27.21
CA LYS A 153 3.87 -15.05 27.04
C LYS A 153 5.03 -16.04 26.87
N GLY A 154 5.80 -15.84 25.81
CA GLY A 154 7.08 -16.49 25.60
C GLY A 154 7.04 -17.87 24.94
N LYS A 155 5.87 -18.39 24.54
CA LYS A 155 5.79 -19.61 23.72
C LYS A 155 4.97 -19.35 22.46
N LEU A 156 5.56 -19.66 21.31
CA LEU A 156 4.86 -19.65 20.03
C LEU A 156 3.59 -20.50 20.16
N PHE A 157 2.43 -19.95 19.74
CA PHE A 157 1.18 -20.69 19.60
C PHE A 157 0.92 -20.95 18.11
N PRO A 158 1.39 -22.07 17.54
CA PRO A 158 1.50 -22.22 16.08
C PRO A 158 0.16 -22.19 15.36
N GLN A 159 -0.89 -22.76 15.96
CA GLN A 159 -2.25 -22.76 15.38
C GLN A 159 -2.79 -21.33 15.24
N ALA A 160 -2.52 -20.47 16.22
CA ALA A 160 -2.92 -19.08 16.16
C ALA A 160 -2.05 -18.26 15.19
N ALA A 161 -0.74 -18.53 15.13
CA ALA A 161 0.14 -17.91 14.14
C ALA A 161 -0.29 -18.24 12.69
N LEU A 162 -0.68 -19.49 12.42
CA LEU A 162 -1.23 -19.91 11.13
C LEU A 162 -2.55 -19.19 10.78
N LYS A 163 -3.49 -19.12 11.73
CA LYS A 163 -4.75 -18.38 11.51
C LYS A 163 -4.53 -16.88 11.36
N TRP A 164 -3.57 -16.30 12.09
CA TRP A 164 -3.18 -14.90 11.92
C TRP A 164 -2.55 -14.64 10.55
N ALA A 165 -1.67 -15.52 10.08
CA ALA A 165 -1.13 -15.47 8.73
C ALA A 165 -2.26 -15.53 7.69
N GLN A 166 -3.18 -16.49 7.83
CA GLN A 166 -4.33 -16.62 6.91
C GLN A 166 -5.18 -15.35 6.89
N LEU A 167 -5.53 -14.81 8.07
CA LEU A 167 -6.31 -13.59 8.18
C LEU A 167 -5.64 -12.42 7.46
N ASN A 168 -4.35 -12.22 7.67
CA ASN A 168 -3.64 -11.10 7.04
C ASN A 168 -3.42 -11.30 5.53
N ILE A 169 -3.28 -12.55 5.06
CA ILE A 169 -3.30 -12.88 3.63
C ILE A 169 -4.64 -12.48 3.01
N ASP A 170 -5.74 -12.81 3.65
CA ASP A 170 -7.07 -12.50 3.12
C ASP A 170 -7.33 -10.99 3.14
N LEU A 171 -6.87 -10.29 4.18
CA LEU A 171 -7.06 -8.84 4.33
C LEU A 171 -6.20 -8.03 3.36
N VAL A 172 -4.94 -8.42 3.13
CA VAL A 172 -4.11 -7.72 2.12
C VAL A 172 -4.67 -7.95 0.71
N LYS A 173 -5.20 -9.14 0.41
CA LYS A 173 -5.86 -9.40 -0.88
C LYS A 173 -7.14 -8.60 -1.05
N LEU A 174 -7.96 -8.54 -0.01
CA LEU A 174 -9.23 -7.83 -0.01
C LEU A 174 -9.05 -6.32 -0.18
N SER A 175 -8.12 -5.72 0.57
CA SER A 175 -8.03 -4.26 0.74
C SER A 175 -6.78 -3.59 0.17
N GLY A 176 -5.70 -4.37 -0.03
CA GLY A 176 -4.35 -3.85 -0.30
C GLY A 176 -3.83 -2.87 0.76
N GLU A 177 -4.34 -2.91 2.00
CA GLU A 177 -3.74 -2.11 3.06
C GLU A 177 -2.41 -2.70 3.53
N VAL A 178 -1.37 -1.86 3.56
CA VAL A 178 0.02 -2.26 3.86
C VAL A 178 0.18 -2.90 5.24
N ARG A 179 -0.59 -2.46 6.24
CA ARG A 179 -0.51 -2.99 7.62
C ARG A 179 -0.68 -4.51 7.72
N PHE A 180 -1.45 -5.12 6.82
CA PHE A 180 -1.65 -6.57 6.80
C PHE A 180 -0.42 -7.28 6.23
N GLY A 181 0.23 -6.68 5.23
CA GLY A 181 1.54 -7.12 4.74
C GLY A 181 2.65 -6.97 5.79
N ASP A 182 2.64 -5.87 6.55
CA ASP A 182 3.58 -5.66 7.66
C ASP A 182 3.42 -6.76 8.75
N ALA A 183 2.18 -7.14 9.08
CA ALA A 183 1.93 -8.22 10.03
C ALA A 183 2.43 -9.59 9.53
N LEU A 184 2.35 -9.85 8.22
CA LEU A 184 2.93 -11.06 7.61
C LEU A 184 4.46 -11.04 7.64
N GLU A 185 5.06 -9.88 7.38
CA GLU A 185 6.52 -9.67 7.42
C GLU A 185 7.08 -9.93 8.82
N VAL A 186 6.36 -9.48 9.86
CA VAL A 186 6.71 -9.76 11.27
C VAL A 186 6.72 -11.27 11.54
N LEU A 187 5.71 -12.02 11.08
CA LEU A 187 5.72 -13.48 11.22
C LEU A 187 6.87 -14.13 10.46
N LEU A 188 7.15 -13.65 9.24
CA LEU A 188 8.11 -14.27 8.34
C LEU A 188 9.57 -14.05 8.77
N TYR A 189 9.90 -12.85 9.24
CA TYR A 189 11.28 -12.46 9.57
C TYR A 189 11.52 -12.18 11.04
N GLY A 190 10.47 -11.86 11.81
CA GLY A 190 10.56 -11.54 13.23
C GLY A 190 10.39 -12.73 14.18
N THR A 191 9.76 -13.82 13.74
CA THR A 191 9.44 -14.97 14.59
C THR A 191 10.30 -16.18 14.25
N LYS A 192 11.41 -16.39 14.98
CA LYS A 192 12.41 -17.42 14.67
C LYS A 192 11.85 -18.85 14.66
N GLU A 193 10.93 -19.14 15.56
CA GLU A 193 10.34 -20.46 15.75
C GLU A 193 9.19 -20.74 14.78
N PHE A 194 8.65 -19.73 14.11
CA PHE A 194 7.52 -19.89 13.21
C PHE A 194 7.99 -20.32 11.82
N VAL A 195 7.38 -21.39 11.34
CA VAL A 195 7.55 -21.93 10.01
C VAL A 195 6.39 -21.45 9.17
N PHE A 196 6.64 -20.48 8.29
CA PHE A 196 5.61 -20.02 7.37
C PHE A 196 5.37 -21.09 6.28
N PRO A 197 4.15 -21.64 6.15
CA PRO A 197 3.90 -22.66 5.13
C PRO A 197 4.14 -22.12 3.73
N GLU A 198 4.97 -22.81 2.94
CA GLU A 198 5.36 -22.38 1.59
C GLU A 198 4.16 -22.04 0.71
N LYS A 199 3.10 -22.87 0.75
CA LYS A 199 1.86 -22.64 0.01
C LYS A 199 1.20 -21.31 0.36
N MET A 200 1.12 -20.97 1.65
CA MET A 200 0.55 -19.70 2.09
C MET A 200 1.42 -18.52 1.63
N LEU A 201 2.74 -18.66 1.71
CA LEU A 201 3.68 -17.62 1.30
C LEU A 201 3.60 -17.36 -0.21
N LYS A 202 3.59 -18.42 -1.02
CA LYS A 202 3.36 -18.32 -2.48
C LYS A 202 2.02 -17.67 -2.80
N SER A 203 0.99 -17.91 -1.99
CA SER A 203 -0.33 -17.32 -2.23
C SER A 203 -0.37 -15.78 -2.07
N VAL A 204 0.63 -15.18 -1.42
CA VAL A 204 0.61 -13.75 -1.07
C VAL A 204 1.84 -12.97 -1.52
N ILE A 205 3.00 -13.60 -1.74
CA ILE A 205 4.23 -12.90 -2.14
C ILE A 205 4.01 -12.02 -3.38
N TYR A 206 3.27 -12.54 -4.36
CA TYR A 206 2.67 -11.79 -5.45
C TYR A 206 1.16 -12.06 -5.49
N THR A 207 0.37 -11.02 -5.71
CA THR A 207 -1.06 -11.15 -6.03
C THR A 207 -1.38 -10.27 -7.23
N HIS A 208 -2.55 -10.44 -7.85
CA HIS A 208 -2.88 -9.66 -9.04
C HIS A 208 -4.37 -9.38 -9.21
N VAL A 209 -4.65 -8.34 -10.00
CA VAL A 209 -5.97 -8.07 -10.61
C VAL A 209 -5.71 -7.86 -12.10
N PHE A 210 -6.03 -8.84 -12.94
CA PHE A 210 -5.55 -8.87 -14.33
C PHE A 210 -4.01 -8.71 -14.39
N ASP A 211 -3.49 -7.74 -15.15
CA ASP A 211 -2.06 -7.40 -15.25
C ASP A 211 -1.63 -6.29 -14.25
N GLN A 212 -2.42 -6.02 -13.21
CA GLN A 212 -1.98 -5.25 -12.04
C GLN A 212 -1.33 -6.20 -11.04
N ILE A 213 -0.01 -6.13 -10.88
CA ILE A 213 0.77 -7.05 -10.07
C ILE A 213 1.16 -6.39 -8.74
N TYR A 214 0.74 -6.98 -7.64
CA TYR A 214 1.08 -6.53 -6.29
C TYR A 214 2.23 -7.35 -5.74
N VAL A 215 3.35 -6.69 -5.43
CA VAL A 215 4.47 -7.28 -4.71
C VAL A 215 4.27 -7.01 -3.22
N ASN A 216 3.71 -8.00 -2.52
CA ASN A 216 3.32 -7.83 -1.11
C ASN A 216 4.45 -8.24 -0.15
N ILE A 217 5.29 -9.21 -0.50
CA ILE A 217 6.39 -9.68 0.37
C ILE A 217 7.72 -9.51 -0.36
N ILE A 218 8.69 -8.88 0.32
CA ILE A 218 10.05 -8.69 -0.20
C ILE A 218 10.87 -9.92 0.15
N GLY A 219 11.21 -10.72 -0.85
CA GLY A 219 12.00 -11.93 -0.66
C GLY A 219 12.44 -12.52 -1.99
N SER A 220 13.66 -13.05 -2.02
CA SER A 220 14.28 -13.57 -3.24
C SER A 220 13.39 -14.62 -3.90
N SER A 221 12.81 -14.31 -5.06
CA SER A 221 11.76 -15.15 -5.65
C SER A 221 11.59 -14.83 -7.13
N SER A 222 10.88 -15.67 -7.85
CA SER A 222 10.44 -15.36 -9.21
C SER A 222 9.02 -15.83 -9.44
N MET A 223 8.29 -15.10 -10.29
CA MET A 223 6.94 -15.43 -10.71
C MET A 223 6.85 -15.35 -12.23
N GLU A 224 6.24 -16.36 -12.86
CA GLU A 224 6.01 -16.41 -14.31
C GLU A 224 4.52 -16.58 -14.61
N TYR A 225 3.96 -15.71 -15.47
CA TYR A 225 2.55 -15.77 -15.85
C TYR A 225 2.33 -15.42 -17.32
N GLN A 226 1.13 -15.76 -17.80
CA GLN A 226 0.66 -15.36 -19.12
C GLN A 226 -0.07 -14.04 -19.00
N HIS A 227 0.44 -13.01 -19.66
CA HIS A 227 -0.16 -11.70 -19.70
C HIS A 227 -1.53 -11.75 -20.39
N THR A 228 -2.50 -10.89 -20.01
CA THR A 228 -3.87 -11.00 -20.52
C THR A 228 -3.99 -10.81 -22.04
N THR A 229 -3.06 -10.04 -22.63
CA THR A 229 -2.93 -9.84 -24.09
C THR A 229 -2.01 -10.86 -24.78
N GLY A 230 -1.71 -11.97 -24.09
CA GLY A 230 -0.79 -13.02 -24.54
C GLY A 230 0.66 -12.74 -24.17
N GLY A 231 1.53 -13.74 -24.36
CA GLY A 231 2.97 -13.65 -24.06
C GLY A 231 3.30 -13.97 -22.60
N THR A 232 4.51 -14.45 -22.38
CA THR A 232 5.01 -14.80 -21.05
C THR A 232 5.73 -13.61 -20.43
N VAL A 233 5.36 -13.28 -19.20
CA VAL A 233 6.06 -12.32 -18.36
C VAL A 233 6.60 -13.03 -17.12
N LYS A 234 7.87 -12.79 -16.82
CA LYS A 234 8.54 -13.30 -15.63
C LYS A 234 9.13 -12.15 -14.84
N LEU A 235 8.75 -12.04 -13.57
CA LEU A 235 9.31 -11.10 -12.61
C LEU A 235 10.25 -11.84 -11.66
N ILE A 236 11.38 -11.23 -11.36
CA ILE A 236 12.42 -11.81 -10.49
C ILE A 236 12.79 -10.79 -9.42
N GLN A 237 12.54 -11.11 -8.15
CA GLN A 237 13.05 -10.39 -7.00
C GLN A 237 14.45 -10.90 -6.65
N GLU A 238 15.46 -10.04 -6.78
CA GLU A 238 16.82 -10.24 -6.29
C GLU A 238 17.03 -9.40 -5.04
N THR A 239 17.25 -10.06 -3.90
CA THR A 239 17.45 -9.37 -2.63
C THR A 239 18.14 -10.27 -1.60
N SER A 240 18.89 -9.65 -0.68
CA SER A 240 19.37 -10.29 0.55
C SER A 240 18.53 -9.94 1.78
N TYR A 241 17.37 -9.28 1.58
CA TYR A 241 16.39 -9.00 2.63
C TYR A 241 16.00 -10.31 3.36
N PRO A 242 15.88 -10.31 4.70
CA PRO A 242 15.89 -9.15 5.60
C PRO A 242 17.29 -8.70 6.07
N LYS A 243 18.38 -9.34 5.62
CA LYS A 243 19.76 -8.95 6.02
C LYS A 243 20.19 -7.66 5.33
N GLY A 244 19.89 -7.57 4.04
CA GLY A 244 20.02 -6.35 3.26
C GLY A 244 18.74 -5.52 3.30
N ASN A 245 18.82 -4.34 2.69
CA ASN A 245 17.74 -3.37 2.71
C ASN A 245 17.33 -2.94 1.29
N GLU A 246 17.81 -3.67 0.27
CA GLU A 246 17.57 -3.40 -1.13
C GLU A 246 16.96 -4.62 -1.82
N MET A 247 16.02 -4.37 -2.72
CA MET A 247 15.44 -5.36 -3.63
C MET A 247 15.47 -4.81 -5.06
N ILE A 248 15.89 -5.64 -6.00
CA ILE A 248 15.81 -5.37 -7.44
C ILE A 248 14.74 -6.31 -8.01
N LEU A 249 13.71 -5.74 -8.63
CA LEU A 249 12.68 -6.47 -9.36
C LEU A 249 12.99 -6.37 -10.85
N LYS A 250 13.39 -7.48 -11.47
CA LYS A 250 13.68 -7.57 -12.90
C LYS A 250 12.50 -8.13 -13.68
N CYS A 251 12.32 -7.62 -14.90
CA CYS A 251 11.34 -8.14 -15.85
C CYS A 251 12.01 -8.87 -17.01
N GLU A 252 11.60 -10.12 -17.23
CA GLU A 252 11.87 -10.91 -18.42
C GLU A 252 10.56 -11.09 -19.20
N THR A 253 10.54 -10.66 -20.45
CA THR A 253 9.38 -10.83 -21.35
C THR A 253 9.87 -11.13 -22.76
N SER A 254 9.05 -11.84 -23.55
CA SER A 254 9.33 -12.10 -24.97
C SER A 254 9.20 -10.84 -25.85
N ASP A 255 8.34 -9.92 -25.43
CA ASP A 255 7.96 -8.72 -26.17
C ASP A 255 7.42 -7.65 -25.21
N ILE A 256 7.18 -6.43 -25.70
CA ILE A 256 6.79 -5.29 -24.85
C ILE A 256 5.36 -5.49 -24.32
N ARG A 257 5.17 -5.39 -23.00
CA ARG A 257 3.86 -5.61 -22.33
C ARG A 257 3.49 -4.45 -21.42
N TYR A 258 2.23 -4.02 -21.44
CA TYR A 258 1.76 -2.99 -20.51
C TYR A 258 1.25 -3.64 -19.24
N MET A 259 1.87 -3.35 -18.09
CA MET A 259 1.43 -3.84 -16.79
C MET A 259 1.73 -2.82 -15.70
N ASP A 260 0.95 -2.87 -14.64
CA ASP A 260 1.10 -1.99 -13.48
C ASP A 260 1.69 -2.81 -12.34
N VAL A 261 2.84 -2.38 -11.80
CA VAL A 261 3.47 -3.05 -10.66
C VAL A 261 3.30 -2.19 -9.42
N PHE A 262 2.62 -2.72 -8.42
CA PHE A 262 2.40 -2.12 -7.12
C PHE A 262 3.38 -2.73 -6.13
N ILE A 263 4.31 -1.93 -5.61
CA ILE A 263 5.29 -2.38 -4.62
C ILE A 263 4.85 -1.92 -3.23
N ARG A 264 4.67 -2.85 -2.29
CA ARG A 264 4.40 -2.51 -0.88
C ARG A 264 5.60 -1.77 -0.30
N ILE A 265 5.36 -0.58 0.25
CA ILE A 265 6.33 0.16 1.06
C ILE A 265 5.96 -0.02 2.53
N PRO A 266 6.72 -0.81 3.32
CA PRO A 266 6.35 -1.11 4.69
C PRO A 266 6.18 0.15 5.56
N SER A 267 5.28 0.12 6.53
CA SER A 267 4.98 1.31 7.35
C SER A 267 6.14 1.76 8.23
N TRP A 268 7.08 0.85 8.54
CA TRP A 268 8.28 1.13 9.32
C TRP A 268 9.38 1.84 8.51
N ALA A 269 9.27 1.87 7.17
CA ALA A 269 10.35 2.39 6.33
C ALA A 269 10.54 3.90 6.52
N VAL A 270 11.79 4.35 6.63
CA VAL A 270 12.17 5.77 6.73
C VAL A 270 12.84 6.20 5.43
N ASN A 271 12.29 7.21 4.76
CA ASN A 271 12.78 7.70 3.46
C ASN A 271 12.99 6.59 2.40
N PRO A 272 11.97 5.74 2.14
CA PRO A 272 12.07 4.69 1.14
C PRO A 272 12.33 5.29 -0.25
N THR A 273 13.10 4.57 -1.07
CA THR A 273 13.37 4.98 -2.46
C THR A 273 12.91 3.89 -3.40
N VAL A 274 12.17 4.28 -4.43
CA VAL A 274 11.78 3.41 -5.54
C VAL A 274 12.20 4.07 -6.84
N SER A 275 12.88 3.32 -7.72
CA SER A 275 13.29 3.82 -9.02
C SER A 275 13.12 2.78 -10.12
N TYR A 276 12.69 3.21 -11.30
CA TYR A 276 12.67 2.42 -12.54
C TYR A 276 13.69 3.03 -13.49
N GLY A 277 14.82 2.33 -13.71
CA GLY A 277 16.00 2.92 -14.34
C GLY A 277 16.45 4.20 -13.63
N ILE A 278 16.52 5.32 -14.35
CA ILE A 278 16.91 6.64 -13.81
C ILE A 278 15.77 7.41 -13.13
N VAL A 279 14.52 6.97 -13.30
CA VAL A 279 13.34 7.70 -12.82
C VAL A 279 13.04 7.30 -11.38
N LYS A 280 12.94 8.28 -10.48
CA LYS A 280 12.56 8.07 -9.08
C LYS A 280 11.06 8.30 -8.88
N TYR A 281 10.43 7.44 -8.10
CA TYR A 281 9.04 7.56 -7.69
C TYR A 281 8.99 8.04 -6.24
N VAL A 282 7.96 8.81 -5.92
CA VAL A 282 7.69 9.20 -4.53
C VAL A 282 7.11 7.98 -3.82
N ALA A 283 7.88 7.42 -2.89
CA ALA A 283 7.47 6.30 -2.07
C ALA A 283 7.06 6.80 -0.69
N HIS A 284 5.88 6.39 -0.22
CA HIS A 284 5.35 6.73 1.09
C HIS A 284 5.25 5.47 1.96
N PRO A 285 5.80 5.48 3.18
CA PRO A 285 5.60 4.39 4.13
C PRO A 285 4.12 4.12 4.36
N GLY A 286 3.73 2.84 4.41
CA GLY A 286 2.33 2.45 4.61
C GLY A 286 1.47 2.49 3.35
N GLN A 287 2.08 2.68 2.17
CA GLN A 287 1.38 2.73 0.88
C GLN A 287 2.03 1.82 -0.16
N TYR A 288 1.31 1.52 -1.24
CA TYR A 288 1.90 0.94 -2.43
C TYR A 288 2.47 2.05 -3.32
N THR A 289 3.64 1.82 -3.91
CA THR A 289 4.15 2.64 -5.01
C THR A 289 3.79 1.95 -6.33
N GLU A 290 2.98 2.61 -7.14
CA GLU A 290 2.56 2.14 -8.45
C GLU A 290 3.58 2.53 -9.54
N ILE A 291 3.92 1.55 -10.39
CA ILE A 291 4.75 1.73 -11.58
C ILE A 291 3.99 1.17 -12.78
N ALA A 292 3.22 2.06 -13.41
CA ALA A 292 2.45 1.81 -14.62
C ALA A 292 3.31 2.07 -15.87
N LYS A 293 3.71 1.02 -16.58
CA LYS A 293 4.66 1.11 -17.70
C LYS A 293 4.40 0.09 -18.80
N LYS A 294 5.02 0.36 -19.96
CA LYS A 294 5.32 -0.66 -20.96
C LYS A 294 6.66 -1.29 -20.59
N TRP A 295 6.60 -2.54 -20.19
CA TRP A 295 7.70 -3.34 -19.73
C TRP A 295 8.35 -4.09 -20.88
N GLU A 296 9.67 -4.07 -20.92
CA GLU A 296 10.49 -4.82 -21.86
C GLU A 296 11.56 -5.65 -21.14
N LYS A 297 12.24 -6.52 -21.89
CA LYS A 297 13.25 -7.40 -21.31
C LYS A 297 14.40 -6.58 -20.74
N GLY A 298 14.72 -6.81 -19.47
CA GLY A 298 15.84 -6.16 -18.79
C GLY A 298 15.44 -4.92 -17.99
N ASP A 299 14.16 -4.52 -18.04
CA ASP A 299 13.64 -3.50 -17.14
C ASP A 299 13.80 -3.91 -15.68
N GLU A 300 14.18 -2.95 -14.84
CA GLU A 300 14.36 -3.16 -13.42
C GLU A 300 13.74 -2.03 -12.58
N ILE A 301 13.14 -2.45 -11.46
CA ILE A 301 12.81 -1.56 -10.36
C ILE A 301 13.79 -1.82 -9.22
N ARG A 302 14.38 -0.77 -8.68
CA ARG A 302 15.18 -0.81 -7.47
C ARG A 302 14.41 -0.19 -6.31
N VAL A 303 14.32 -0.93 -5.21
CA VAL A 303 13.66 -0.53 -3.98
C VAL A 303 14.69 -0.54 -2.86
N VAL A 304 14.82 0.58 -2.15
CA VAL A 304 15.68 0.71 -0.97
C VAL A 304 14.81 1.08 0.21
N LEU A 305 14.79 0.23 1.22
CA LEU A 305 14.12 0.46 2.50
C LEU A 305 15.17 0.80 3.56
N ARG A 306 14.82 1.66 4.51
CA ARG A 306 15.69 2.00 5.65
C ARG A 306 14.85 2.04 6.90
N ASN A 307 15.49 1.81 8.03
CA ASN A 307 14.93 1.96 9.37
C ASN A 307 15.75 3.03 10.09
#